data_AF-A0A2N9I714-F1
#
_entry.id   AF-A0A2N9I714-F1
#
_cell.length_a   1.000
_cell.length_b   1.000
_cell.length_c   1.000
_cell.angle_alpha   90.00
_cell.angle_beta   90.00
_cell.angle_gamma   90.00
#
_symmetry.space_group_name_H-M   'P 1'
#
loop_
_entity.id
_entity.type
_entity.pdbx_description
1 polymer ?
#
loop_
_entity_poly.entity_id
_entity_poly.type
_entity_poly.pdbx_seq_one_letter_code
_entity_poly.pdbx_strand_id
1 'polypeptide(L)'
;MPLFMTDEEFRRCANSNDAASVAEKADAYIRELYKQVETVRAEADAASITAEQTCSLLEQKYLSLYSEFSKLETQNAQLQSSLDRNLADLAQLQAHKHQLNLQTIGKDGEIERLTMEVSELHKSKRQLIELVEQKDLEISEKNATLKSYLDKIVNSSNSSGQREARVSEMESELARSQAACARLKELSGGLLVAVINSDNGLGSRVDPVQKLWAHNLMSLGGNNETVADCGSSVMGWTRIGWVQYGFGSFAASDMWVWVGLLRAGSFVGWSHSLAWRGAMSFVGAMIGAGSFEWMDRKPGPTWDSCSLVCSSLLDVVSLEGVECLTLLGPEVVFGFEQEKELIERHNVWLNDELTAKVDSVIELRRKNNDLEDDMSVKLVDVERQLNQCSSSLQWHKERVRELEMKLTSLQEEFSSSKDAAAANEERLSAELSTVSSFSRL
;
A
#
# COMPACT_ATOMS: atom_id res chain seq x y z
N MET A 1 -13.31 -51.95 -120.93
CA MET A 1 -14.65 -52.30 -121.46
C MET A 1 -15.55 -52.95 -120.43
N PRO A 2 -15.20 -54.10 -119.80
CA PRO A 2 -16.09 -54.78 -118.84
C PRO A 2 -16.44 -53.97 -117.57
N LEU A 3 -15.72 -52.87 -117.31
CA LEU A 3 -15.94 -51.98 -116.15
C LEU A 3 -17.19 -51.10 -116.26
N PHE A 4 -17.63 -50.77 -117.47
CA PHE A 4 -18.77 -49.85 -117.70
C PHE A 4 -19.81 -50.42 -118.68
N MET A 5 -19.52 -51.56 -119.30
CA MET A 5 -20.43 -52.24 -120.20
C MET A 5 -20.04 -53.71 -120.32
N THR A 6 -21.01 -54.61 -120.33
CA THR A 6 -20.77 -56.06 -120.41
C THR A 6 -20.32 -56.50 -121.81
N ASP A 7 -19.64 -57.64 -121.91
CA ASP A 7 -19.16 -58.18 -123.19
C ASP A 7 -20.29 -58.52 -124.18
N GLU A 8 -21.52 -58.71 -123.70
CA GLU A 8 -22.72 -58.91 -124.52
C GLU A 8 -23.25 -57.59 -125.09
N GLU A 9 -23.32 -56.52 -124.29
CA GLU A 9 -23.72 -55.19 -124.75
C GLU A 9 -22.71 -54.59 -125.73
N PHE A 10 -21.42 -54.82 -125.50
CA PHE A 10 -20.37 -54.40 -126.43
C PHE A 10 -20.51 -55.05 -127.81
N ARG A 11 -20.78 -56.37 -127.87
CA ARG A 11 -20.99 -57.10 -129.13
C ARG A 11 -22.22 -56.59 -129.89
N ARG A 12 -23.30 -56.19 -129.18
CA ARG A 12 -24.48 -55.58 -129.80
C ARG A 12 -24.18 -54.22 -130.44
N CYS A 13 -23.46 -53.34 -129.74
CA CYS A 13 -23.04 -52.04 -130.28
C CYS A 13 -22.05 -52.17 -131.46
N ALA A 14 -21.19 -53.19 -131.44
CA ALA A 14 -20.24 -53.49 -132.53
C ALA A 14 -20.96 -53.97 -133.80
N ASN A 15 -22.02 -54.78 -133.66
CA ASN A 15 -22.82 -55.26 -134.79
C ASN A 15 -23.71 -54.17 -135.40
N SER A 16 -24.10 -53.15 -134.63
CA SER A 16 -24.90 -52.00 -135.09
C SER A 16 -24.06 -50.77 -135.52
N ASN A 17 -22.72 -50.85 -135.43
CA ASN A 17 -21.77 -49.76 -135.67
C ASN A 17 -22.07 -48.49 -134.85
N ASP A 18 -22.63 -48.65 -133.64
CA ASP A 18 -23.05 -47.56 -132.76
C ASP A 18 -21.96 -47.23 -131.74
N ALA A 19 -20.87 -46.63 -132.22
CA ALA A 19 -19.76 -46.18 -131.39
C ALA A 19 -20.16 -45.04 -130.43
N ALA A 20 -21.22 -44.29 -130.75
CA ALA A 20 -21.72 -43.18 -129.94
C ALA A 20 -22.28 -43.68 -128.60
N SER A 21 -23.07 -44.77 -128.61
CA SER A 21 -23.60 -45.37 -127.36
C SER A 21 -22.50 -45.91 -126.44
N VAL A 22 -21.43 -46.48 -127.00
CA VAL A 22 -20.26 -46.95 -126.23
C VAL A 22 -19.52 -45.79 -125.56
N ALA A 23 -19.30 -44.69 -126.30
CA ALA A 23 -18.70 -43.48 -125.78
C ALA A 23 -19.56 -42.83 -124.69
N GLU A 24 -20.88 -42.75 -124.91
CA GLU A 24 -21.82 -42.18 -123.93
C GLU A 24 -21.83 -42.97 -122.61
N LYS A 25 -21.82 -44.30 -122.66
CA LYS A 25 -21.73 -45.15 -121.45
C LYS A 25 -20.38 -44.99 -120.72
N ALA A 26 -19.28 -44.89 -121.47
CA ALA A 26 -17.96 -44.63 -120.89
C ALA A 26 -17.91 -43.24 -120.22
N ASP A 27 -18.42 -42.21 -120.89
CA ASP A 27 -18.49 -40.84 -120.38
C ASP A 27 -19.43 -40.71 -119.17
N ALA A 28 -20.53 -41.46 -119.14
CA ALA A 28 -21.42 -41.53 -117.98
C ALA A 28 -20.72 -42.19 -116.78
N TYR A 29 -20.02 -43.31 -116.98
CA TYR A 29 -19.26 -43.98 -115.93
C TYR A 29 -18.10 -43.14 -115.42
N ILE A 30 -17.35 -42.47 -116.31
CA ILE A 30 -16.28 -41.55 -115.96
C ILE A 30 -16.82 -40.37 -115.14
N ARG A 31 -17.93 -39.75 -115.57
CA ARG A 31 -18.58 -38.66 -114.80
C ARG A 31 -19.01 -39.10 -113.40
N GLU A 32 -19.59 -40.30 -113.29
CA GLU A 32 -20.00 -40.83 -111.98
C GLU A 32 -18.80 -41.12 -111.07
N LEU A 33 -17.71 -41.70 -111.59
CA LEU A 33 -16.48 -41.88 -110.83
C LEU A 33 -15.87 -40.54 -110.40
N TYR A 34 -15.84 -39.54 -111.29
CA TYR A 34 -15.37 -38.19 -110.92
C TYR A 34 -16.23 -37.58 -109.82
N LYS A 35 -17.55 -37.75 -109.89
CA LYS A 35 -18.47 -37.28 -108.84
C LYS A 35 -18.18 -37.98 -107.51
N GLN A 36 -17.98 -39.29 -107.50
CA GLN A 36 -17.65 -40.04 -106.28
C GLN A 36 -16.31 -39.60 -105.68
N VAL A 37 -15.29 -39.40 -106.53
CA VAL A 37 -13.98 -38.90 -106.10
C VAL A 37 -14.11 -37.48 -105.50
N GLU A 38 -14.92 -36.61 -106.10
CA GLU A 38 -15.13 -35.26 -105.59
C GLU A 38 -15.92 -35.27 -104.26
N THR A 39 -16.92 -36.13 -104.11
CA THR A 39 -17.64 -36.31 -102.83
C THR A 39 -16.69 -36.79 -101.74
N VAL A 40 -15.90 -37.84 -102.01
CA VAL A 40 -14.93 -38.37 -101.02
C VAL A 40 -13.87 -37.32 -100.68
N ARG A 41 -13.42 -36.53 -101.65
CA ARG A 41 -12.49 -35.42 -101.39
C ARG A 41 -13.14 -34.36 -100.49
N ALA A 42 -14.35 -33.93 -100.80
CA ALA A 42 -15.08 -32.95 -99.98
C ALA A 42 -15.33 -33.46 -98.56
N GLU A 43 -15.68 -34.74 -98.40
CA GLU A 43 -15.82 -35.38 -97.09
C GLU A 43 -14.50 -35.44 -96.32
N ALA A 44 -13.40 -35.77 -96.99
CA ALA A 44 -12.06 -35.78 -96.38
C ALA A 44 -11.60 -34.37 -95.97
N ASP A 45 -11.84 -33.35 -96.81
CA ASP A 45 -11.53 -31.96 -96.49
C ASP A 45 -12.36 -31.46 -95.31
N ALA A 46 -13.67 -31.76 -95.28
CA ALA A 46 -14.55 -31.43 -94.15
C ALA A 46 -14.11 -32.13 -92.85
N ALA A 47 -13.69 -33.39 -92.93
CA ALA A 47 -13.15 -34.13 -91.79
C ALA A 47 -11.83 -33.51 -91.29
N SER A 48 -10.93 -33.11 -92.19
CA SER A 48 -9.67 -32.44 -91.85
C SER A 48 -9.92 -31.10 -91.14
N ILE A 49 -10.82 -30.27 -91.67
CA ILE A 49 -11.20 -28.99 -91.05
C ILE A 49 -11.79 -29.22 -89.66
N THR A 50 -12.68 -30.21 -89.52
CA THR A 50 -13.30 -30.55 -88.22
C THR A 50 -12.25 -31.00 -87.19
N ALA A 51 -11.26 -31.78 -87.63
CA ALA A 51 -10.16 -32.22 -86.78
C ALA A 51 -9.30 -31.02 -86.32
N GLU A 52 -8.91 -30.12 -87.22
CA GLU A 52 -8.13 -28.92 -86.90
C GLU A 52 -8.86 -27.98 -85.94
N GLN A 53 -10.17 -27.77 -86.14
CA GLN A 53 -11.00 -26.97 -85.23
C GLN A 53 -11.07 -27.61 -83.84
N THR A 54 -11.21 -28.93 -83.77
CA THR A 54 -11.24 -29.67 -82.51
C THR A 54 -9.90 -29.59 -81.78
N CYS A 55 -8.78 -29.75 -82.50
CA CYS A 55 -7.43 -29.58 -81.96
C CYS A 55 -7.23 -28.16 -81.39
N SER A 56 -7.61 -27.14 -82.15
CA SER A 56 -7.50 -25.73 -81.71
C SER A 56 -8.30 -25.45 -80.44
N LEU A 57 -9.52 -26.01 -80.35
CA LEU A 57 -10.36 -25.87 -79.15
C LEU A 57 -9.74 -26.58 -77.93
N LEU A 58 -9.17 -27.77 -78.12
CA LEU A 58 -8.51 -28.50 -77.04
C LEU A 58 -7.24 -27.79 -76.55
N GLU A 59 -6.44 -27.23 -77.46
CA GLU A 59 -5.26 -26.43 -77.12
C GLU A 59 -5.65 -25.19 -76.30
N GLN A 60 -6.69 -24.46 -76.72
CA GLN A 60 -7.17 -23.31 -75.97
C GLN A 60 -7.64 -23.71 -74.55
N LYS A 61 -8.39 -24.81 -74.42
CA LYS A 61 -8.83 -25.33 -73.12
C LYS A 61 -7.65 -25.75 -72.25
N TYR A 62 -6.65 -26.42 -72.83
CA TYR A 62 -5.44 -26.81 -72.11
C TYR A 62 -4.67 -25.60 -71.58
N LEU A 63 -4.47 -24.57 -72.41
CA LEU A 63 -3.79 -23.34 -72.01
C LEU A 63 -4.55 -22.60 -70.89
N SER A 64 -5.88 -22.52 -71.00
CA SER A 64 -6.73 -21.93 -69.95
C SER A 64 -6.58 -22.69 -68.63
N LEU A 65 -6.74 -24.03 -68.67
CA LEU A 65 -6.65 -24.86 -67.47
C LEU A 65 -5.26 -24.82 -66.84
N TYR A 66 -4.20 -24.79 -67.65
CA TYR A 66 -2.83 -24.66 -67.18
C TYR A 66 -2.61 -23.31 -66.47
N SER A 67 -3.15 -22.22 -67.00
CA SER A 67 -3.05 -20.91 -66.36
C SER A 67 -3.77 -20.87 -65.00
N GLU A 68 -4.94 -21.50 -64.89
CA GLU A 68 -5.66 -21.62 -63.62
C GLU A 68 -4.90 -22.50 -62.63
N PHE A 69 -4.32 -23.62 -63.09
CA PHE A 69 -3.51 -24.50 -62.27
C PHE A 69 -2.29 -23.77 -61.69
N SER A 70 -1.56 -23.02 -62.52
CA SER A 70 -0.42 -22.22 -62.07
C SER A 70 -0.83 -21.15 -61.05
N LYS A 71 -1.99 -20.52 -61.25
CA LYS A 71 -2.55 -19.56 -60.28
C LYS A 71 -2.87 -20.24 -58.95
N LEU A 72 -3.52 -21.41 -58.96
CA LEU A 72 -3.82 -22.17 -57.75
C LEU A 72 -2.55 -22.63 -57.03
N GLU A 73 -1.53 -23.06 -57.77
CA GLU A 73 -0.24 -23.47 -57.22
C GLU A 73 0.46 -22.31 -56.50
N THR A 74 0.50 -21.12 -57.10
CA THR A 74 1.06 -19.93 -56.46
C THR A 74 0.27 -19.49 -55.23
N GLN A 75 -1.06 -19.56 -55.27
CA GLN A 75 -1.92 -19.27 -54.11
C GLN A 75 -1.67 -20.26 -52.97
N ASN A 76 -1.54 -21.55 -53.29
CA ASN A 76 -1.25 -22.59 -52.30
C ASN A 76 0.13 -22.35 -51.64
N ALA A 77 1.15 -22.01 -52.42
CA ALA A 77 2.47 -21.65 -51.89
C ALA A 77 2.42 -20.41 -50.98
N GLN A 78 1.65 -19.39 -51.36
CA GLN A 78 1.44 -18.20 -50.53
C GLN A 78 0.74 -18.53 -49.21
N LEU A 79 -0.35 -19.31 -49.27
CA LEU A 79 -1.08 -19.76 -48.07
C LEU A 79 -0.19 -20.59 -47.15
N GLN A 80 0.63 -21.49 -47.71
CA GLN A 80 1.59 -22.28 -46.93
C GLN A 80 2.60 -21.37 -46.22
N SER A 81 3.18 -20.39 -46.92
CA SER A 81 4.13 -19.44 -46.30
C SER A 81 3.49 -18.56 -45.21
N SER A 82 2.20 -18.24 -45.36
CA SER A 82 1.41 -17.51 -44.36
C SER A 82 1.15 -18.37 -43.13
N LEU A 83 0.77 -19.63 -43.33
CA LEU A 83 0.59 -20.61 -42.26
C LEU A 83 1.87 -20.82 -41.47
N ASP A 84 3.01 -21.00 -42.13
CA ASP A 84 4.30 -21.21 -41.48
C ASP A 84 4.72 -19.99 -40.63
N ARG A 85 4.47 -18.77 -41.13
CA ARG A 85 4.70 -17.53 -40.36
C ARG A 85 3.80 -17.47 -39.12
N ASN A 86 2.50 -17.74 -39.28
CA ASN A 86 1.56 -17.73 -38.16
C ASN A 86 1.91 -18.78 -37.10
N LEU A 87 2.40 -19.96 -37.50
CA LEU A 87 2.87 -20.99 -36.58
C LEU A 87 4.12 -20.54 -35.80
N ALA A 88 5.06 -19.86 -36.46
CA ALA A 88 6.23 -19.29 -35.80
C ALA A 88 5.84 -18.21 -34.78
N ASP A 89 4.92 -17.31 -35.15
CA ASP A 89 4.41 -16.26 -34.25
C ASP A 89 3.68 -16.87 -33.04
N LEU A 90 2.88 -17.91 -33.24
CA LEU A 90 2.22 -18.65 -32.16
C LEU A 90 3.22 -19.27 -31.18
N ALA A 91 4.28 -19.90 -31.69
CA ALA A 91 5.34 -20.47 -30.87
C ALA A 91 6.07 -19.39 -30.05
N GLN A 92 6.36 -18.24 -30.66
CA GLN A 92 6.99 -17.11 -29.98
C GLN A 92 6.10 -16.51 -28.88
N LEU A 93 4.81 -16.32 -29.17
CA LEU A 93 3.83 -15.84 -28.18
C LEU A 93 3.68 -16.83 -27.02
N GLN A 94 3.69 -18.13 -27.29
CA GLN A 94 3.64 -19.17 -26.26
C GLN A 94 4.88 -19.14 -25.37
N ALA A 95 6.07 -18.94 -25.93
CA ALA A 95 7.31 -18.78 -25.17
C ALA A 95 7.28 -17.52 -24.29
N HIS A 96 6.85 -16.37 -24.84
CA HIS A 96 6.72 -15.13 -24.09
C HIS A 96 5.69 -15.24 -22.96
N LYS A 97 4.55 -15.89 -23.20
CA LYS A 97 3.55 -16.19 -22.16
C LYS A 97 4.16 -17.01 -21.02
N HIS A 98 4.95 -18.03 -21.34
CA HIS A 98 5.59 -18.86 -20.32
C HIS A 98 6.62 -18.06 -19.50
N GLN A 99 7.41 -17.21 -20.17
CA GLN A 99 8.35 -16.31 -19.51
C GLN A 99 7.66 -15.34 -18.54
N LEU A 100 6.57 -14.69 -18.97
CA LEU A 100 5.79 -13.82 -18.10
C LEU A 100 5.21 -14.58 -16.91
N ASN A 101 4.71 -15.80 -17.10
CA ASN A 101 4.19 -16.61 -16.01
C ASN A 101 5.26 -16.91 -14.94
N LEU A 102 6.50 -17.19 -15.36
CA LEU A 102 7.62 -17.37 -14.43
C LEU A 102 7.95 -16.07 -13.66
N GLN A 103 7.86 -14.91 -14.32
CA GLN A 103 8.06 -13.62 -13.66
C GLN A 103 6.97 -13.34 -12.62
N THR A 104 5.70 -13.61 -12.95
CA THR A 104 4.58 -13.47 -12.02
C THR A 104 4.78 -14.34 -10.78
N ILE A 105 5.13 -15.63 -10.95
CA ILE A 105 5.44 -16.52 -9.83
C ILE A 105 6.59 -15.96 -8.96
N GLY A 106 7.63 -15.40 -9.58
CA GLY A 106 8.72 -14.77 -8.85
C GLY A 106 8.28 -13.56 -8.03
N LYS A 107 7.36 -12.75 -8.57
CA LYS A 107 6.79 -11.59 -7.86
C LYS A 107 5.84 -12.00 -6.73
N ASP A 108 5.05 -13.05 -6.92
CA ASP A 108 4.19 -13.59 -5.86
C ASP A 108 5.02 -14.06 -4.67
N GLY A 109 6.14 -14.77 -4.91
CA GLY A 109 7.06 -15.17 -3.85
C GLY A 109 7.72 -13.99 -3.11
N GLU A 110 8.03 -12.90 -3.83
CA GLU A 110 8.55 -11.67 -3.21
C GLU A 110 7.49 -11.00 -2.32
N ILE A 111 6.23 -10.95 -2.77
CA ILE A 111 5.08 -10.44 -2.00
C ILE A 111 4.86 -11.27 -0.73
N GLU A 112 4.90 -12.60 -0.83
CA GLU A 112 4.75 -13.49 0.33
C GLU A 112 5.83 -13.24 1.38
N ARG A 113 7.11 -13.14 0.96
CA ARG A 113 8.23 -12.81 1.85
C ARG A 113 8.02 -11.46 2.54
N LEU A 114 7.70 -10.41 1.78
CA LEU A 114 7.46 -9.07 2.36
C LEU A 114 6.27 -9.07 3.32
N THR A 115 5.22 -9.85 3.01
CA THR A 115 4.06 -10.01 3.89
C THR A 115 4.45 -10.65 5.23
N MET A 116 5.33 -11.66 5.21
CA MET A 116 5.87 -12.26 6.42
C MET A 116 6.68 -11.25 7.26
N GLU A 117 7.58 -10.49 6.63
CA GLU A 117 8.38 -9.46 7.30
C GLU A 117 7.50 -8.39 7.95
N VAL A 118 6.47 -7.91 7.25
CA VAL A 118 5.48 -6.97 7.81
C VAL A 118 4.74 -7.57 9.00
N SER A 119 4.41 -8.86 8.96
CA SER A 119 3.73 -9.54 10.07
C SER A 119 4.63 -9.65 11.32
N GLU A 120 5.93 -9.89 11.14
CA GLU A 120 6.91 -9.96 12.23
C GLU A 120 7.16 -8.57 12.83
N LEU A 121 7.31 -7.54 11.99
CA LEU A 121 7.42 -6.16 12.43
C LEU A 121 6.18 -5.71 13.21
N HIS A 122 4.98 -6.08 12.77
CA HIS A 122 3.74 -5.80 13.51
C HIS A 122 3.70 -6.48 14.89
N LYS A 123 4.20 -7.72 15.00
CA LYS A 123 4.32 -8.40 16.30
C LYS A 123 5.29 -7.66 17.21
N SER A 124 6.47 -7.31 16.72
CA SER A 124 7.48 -6.55 17.49
C SER A 124 6.97 -5.17 17.91
N LYS A 125 6.31 -4.43 17.00
CA LYS A 125 5.68 -3.14 17.30
C LYS A 125 4.65 -3.25 18.41
N ARG A 126 3.81 -4.28 18.40
CA ARG A 126 2.80 -4.50 19.44
C ARG A 126 3.46 -4.75 20.81
N GLN A 127 4.48 -5.60 20.86
CA GLN A 127 5.25 -5.86 22.08
C GLN A 127 5.88 -4.59 22.64
N LEU A 128 6.40 -3.72 21.77
CA LEU A 128 6.99 -2.44 22.20
C LEU A 128 5.93 -1.49 22.78
N ILE A 129 4.75 -1.42 22.16
CA ILE A 129 3.63 -0.61 22.68
C ILE A 129 3.22 -1.10 24.08
N GLU A 130 3.05 -2.41 24.26
CA GLU A 130 2.71 -3.02 25.56
C GLU A 130 3.76 -2.69 26.63
N LEU A 131 5.04 -2.71 26.28
CA LEU A 131 6.13 -2.34 27.20
C LEU A 131 6.09 -0.84 27.56
N VAL A 132 5.81 0.03 26.59
CA VAL A 132 5.65 1.47 26.84
C VAL A 132 4.50 1.73 27.80
N GLU A 133 3.34 1.11 27.57
CA GLU A 133 2.17 1.21 28.46
C GLU A 133 2.50 0.74 29.89
N GLN A 134 3.25 -0.37 30.02
CA GLN A 134 3.73 -0.83 31.33
C GLN A 134 4.65 0.19 32.01
N LYS A 135 5.57 0.80 31.26
CA LYS A 135 6.48 1.83 31.81
C LYS A 135 5.77 3.11 32.19
N ASP A 136 4.76 3.52 31.44
CA ASP A 136 3.93 4.67 31.80
C ASP A 136 3.16 4.41 33.10
N LEU A 137 2.64 3.19 33.30
CA LEU A 137 2.02 2.79 34.56
C LEU A 137 3.01 2.84 35.73
N GLU A 138 4.21 2.27 35.58
CA GLU A 138 5.26 2.33 36.61
C GLU A 138 5.66 3.78 36.95
N ILE A 139 5.78 4.64 35.94
CA ILE A 139 6.09 6.07 36.13
C ILE A 139 4.94 6.76 36.88
N SER A 140 3.69 6.49 36.51
CA SER A 140 2.52 7.07 37.17
C SER A 140 2.43 6.70 38.66
N GLU A 141 2.74 5.45 39.01
CA GLU A 141 2.78 4.97 40.39
C GLU A 141 3.90 5.65 41.19
N LYS A 142 5.11 5.73 40.60
CA LYS A 142 6.23 6.46 41.20
C LYS A 142 5.90 7.94 41.41
N ASN A 143 5.22 8.58 40.46
CA ASN A 143 4.78 9.97 40.60
C ASN A 143 3.74 10.12 41.73
N ALA A 144 2.81 9.17 41.87
CA ALA A 144 1.85 9.17 42.97
C ALA A 144 2.52 9.01 44.34
N THR A 145 3.50 8.12 44.46
CA THR A 145 4.26 7.95 45.71
C THR A 145 5.13 9.17 46.04
N LEU A 146 5.82 9.75 45.05
CA LEU A 146 6.56 11.01 45.21
C LEU A 146 5.66 12.14 45.68
N LYS A 147 4.47 12.29 45.09
CA LYS A 147 3.48 13.28 45.52
C LYS A 147 3.06 13.07 46.98
N SER A 148 2.83 11.82 47.40
CA SER A 148 2.52 11.49 48.80
C SER A 148 3.66 11.87 49.75
N TYR A 149 4.92 11.64 49.36
CA TYR A 149 6.08 12.07 50.17
C TYR A 149 6.18 13.60 50.25
N LEU A 150 5.95 14.29 49.14
CA LEU A 150 5.96 15.75 49.09
C LEU A 150 4.88 16.35 50.00
N ASP A 151 3.65 15.82 49.95
CA ASP A 151 2.56 16.25 50.83
C ASP A 151 2.91 16.06 52.32
N LYS A 152 3.59 14.95 52.68
CA LYS A 152 4.07 14.71 54.06
C LYS A 152 5.09 15.76 54.49
N ILE A 153 6.05 16.10 53.62
CA ILE A 153 7.07 17.11 53.90
C ILE A 153 6.44 18.50 54.06
N VAL A 154 5.51 18.87 53.18
CA VAL A 154 4.80 20.16 53.28
C VAL A 154 3.98 20.22 54.57
N ASN A 155 3.26 19.15 54.92
CA ASN A 155 2.47 19.11 56.16
C ASN A 155 3.34 19.18 57.43
N SER A 156 4.48 18.48 57.45
CA SER A 156 5.41 18.56 58.58
C SER A 156 6.07 19.94 58.68
N SER A 157 6.43 20.56 57.56
CA SER A 157 6.96 21.93 57.49
C SER A 157 5.94 22.95 57.98
N ASN A 158 4.69 22.88 57.54
CA ASN A 158 3.59 23.75 58.01
C ASN A 158 3.33 23.57 59.51
N SER A 159 3.33 22.33 60.01
CA SER A 159 3.18 22.05 61.44
C SER A 159 4.34 22.61 62.26
N SER A 160 5.57 22.50 61.74
CA SER A 160 6.76 23.09 62.37
C SER A 160 6.65 24.61 62.42
N GLY A 161 6.32 25.26 61.29
CA GLY A 161 6.13 26.71 61.23
C GLY A 161 5.02 27.21 62.17
N GLN A 162 3.92 26.45 62.33
CA GLN A 162 2.88 26.79 63.29
C GLN A 162 3.36 26.67 64.74
N ARG A 163 4.17 25.65 65.07
CA ARG A 163 4.77 25.53 66.41
C ARG A 163 5.76 26.65 66.67
N GLU A 164 6.58 26.98 65.68
CA GLU A 164 7.55 28.07 65.76
C GLU A 164 6.86 29.42 65.99
N ALA A 165 5.76 29.70 65.27
CA ALA A 165 4.95 30.89 65.51
C ALA A 165 4.39 30.94 66.94
N ARG A 166 3.90 29.83 67.49
CA ARG A 166 3.42 29.74 68.88
C ARG A 166 4.54 29.95 69.90
N VAL A 167 5.72 29.38 69.64
CA VAL A 167 6.90 29.58 70.49
C VAL A 167 7.27 31.06 70.49
N SER A 168 7.33 31.70 69.33
CA SER A 168 7.62 33.13 69.21
C SER A 168 6.60 34.01 69.95
N GLU A 169 5.30 33.66 69.90
CA GLU A 169 4.25 34.34 70.68
C GLU A 169 4.48 34.20 72.19
N MET A 170 4.73 32.98 72.68
CA MET A 170 5.03 32.71 74.09
C MET A 170 6.31 33.38 74.56
N GLU A 171 7.35 33.43 73.72
CA GLU A 171 8.59 34.17 73.98
C GLU A 171 8.34 35.67 74.09
N SER A 172 7.49 36.23 73.21
CA SER A 172 7.07 37.64 73.29
C SER A 172 6.28 37.94 74.56
N GLU A 173 5.43 37.02 75.01
CA GLU A 173 4.69 37.10 76.28
C GLU A 173 5.62 37.01 77.48
N LEU A 174 6.58 36.11 77.43
CA LEU A 174 7.61 35.98 78.45
C LEU A 174 8.44 37.27 78.53
N ALA A 175 8.86 37.84 77.40
CA ALA A 175 9.58 39.11 77.37
C ALA A 175 8.73 40.26 77.97
N ARG A 176 7.43 40.33 77.63
CA ARG A 176 6.50 41.31 78.21
C ARG A 176 6.36 41.16 79.72
N SER A 177 6.21 39.93 80.22
CA SER A 177 6.09 39.63 81.65
C SER A 177 7.39 39.87 82.41
N GLN A 178 8.54 39.51 81.85
CA GLN A 178 9.86 39.82 82.40
C GLN A 178 10.08 41.33 82.51
N ALA A 179 9.72 42.10 81.48
CA ALA A 179 9.78 43.56 81.54
C ALA A 179 8.84 44.13 82.63
N ALA A 180 7.64 43.55 82.81
CA ALA A 180 6.74 43.92 83.90
C ALA A 180 7.32 43.59 85.29
N CYS A 181 7.92 42.42 85.46
CA CYS A 181 8.62 42.03 86.68
C CYS A 181 9.83 42.93 86.97
N ALA A 182 10.59 43.34 85.95
CA ALA A 182 11.70 44.28 86.09
C ALA A 182 11.20 45.64 86.62
N ARG A 183 10.11 46.19 86.04
CA ARG A 183 9.47 47.41 86.55
C ARG A 183 8.99 47.26 88.00
N LEU A 184 8.41 46.11 88.36
CA LEU A 184 8.01 45.84 89.75
C LEU A 184 9.21 45.73 90.71
N LYS A 185 10.32 45.15 90.25
CA LYS A 185 11.59 45.10 91.02
C LYS A 185 12.19 46.48 91.21
N GLU A 186 12.12 47.37 90.22
CA GLU A 186 12.54 48.77 90.36
C GLU A 186 11.66 49.53 91.35
N LEU A 187 10.34 49.31 91.32
CA LEU A 187 9.41 49.89 92.31
C LEU A 187 9.67 49.36 93.71
N SER A 188 9.92 48.06 93.89
CA SER A 188 10.21 47.47 95.20
C SER A 188 11.61 47.81 95.72
N GLY A 189 12.61 47.91 94.84
CA GLY A 189 13.93 48.45 95.16
C GLY A 189 13.87 49.93 95.53
N GLY A 190 13.05 50.72 94.83
CA GLY A 190 12.74 52.10 95.19
C GLY A 190 12.02 52.22 96.54
N LEU A 191 11.10 51.31 96.84
CA LEU A 191 10.45 51.22 98.16
C LEU A 191 11.43 50.80 99.26
N LEU A 192 12.35 49.87 98.98
CA LEU A 192 13.38 49.44 99.91
C LEU A 192 14.40 50.55 100.17
N VAL A 193 14.76 51.35 99.17
CA VAL A 193 15.58 52.56 99.34
C VAL A 193 14.80 53.65 100.10
N ALA A 194 13.49 53.76 99.93
CA ALA A 194 12.64 54.64 100.75
C ALA A 194 12.52 54.16 102.21
N VAL A 195 12.51 52.85 102.45
CA VAL A 195 12.49 52.23 103.79
C VAL A 195 13.87 52.33 104.46
N ILE A 196 14.97 52.07 103.76
CA ILE A 196 16.34 52.21 104.30
C ILE A 196 16.68 53.68 104.57
N ASN A 197 16.14 54.63 103.81
CA ASN A 197 16.27 56.07 104.13
C ASN A 197 15.34 56.54 105.27
N SER A 198 14.46 55.69 105.79
CA SER A 198 13.59 55.99 106.94
C SER A 198 14.07 55.37 108.26
N ASP A 199 15.05 54.46 108.26
CA ASP A 199 15.55 53.76 109.45
C ASP A 199 17.02 54.09 109.78
N ASN A 200 17.34 55.40 109.87
CA ASN A 200 18.48 55.87 110.67
C ASN A 200 17.97 56.40 112.01
N GLY A 201 17.57 55.49 112.89
CA GLY A 201 17.08 55.86 114.21
C GLY A 201 16.83 54.67 115.14
N LEU A 202 17.91 54.19 115.78
CA LEU A 202 17.95 53.45 117.06
C LEU A 202 17.63 51.94 117.06
N GLY A 203 18.72 51.15 117.11
CA GLY A 203 19.05 50.29 118.25
C GLY A 203 18.17 49.07 118.54
N SER A 204 18.67 47.87 118.24
CA SER A 204 19.31 46.96 119.22
C SER A 204 19.31 45.50 118.76
N ARG A 205 20.43 44.82 119.07
CA ARG A 205 20.59 43.39 119.39
C ARG A 205 19.98 42.34 118.45
N VAL A 206 20.83 41.60 117.73
CA VAL A 206 20.95 40.11 117.82
C VAL A 206 22.36 39.69 117.35
N ASP A 207 22.86 38.64 118.00
CA ASP A 207 24.19 38.03 118.00
C ASP A 207 24.84 37.64 116.67
N PRO A 208 26.19 37.43 116.67
CA PRO A 208 26.96 37.11 115.48
C PRO A 208 27.27 35.60 115.40
N VAL A 209 26.55 34.86 114.55
CA VAL A 209 27.12 33.67 113.90
C VAL A 209 26.76 33.71 112.42
N GLN A 210 27.59 34.43 111.70
CA GLN A 210 27.70 34.36 110.25
C GLN A 210 28.30 33.01 109.83
N LYS A 211 27.77 32.48 108.73
CA LYS A 211 28.38 31.54 107.77
C LYS A 211 28.34 30.03 108.09
N LEU A 212 27.23 29.41 107.70
CA LEU A 212 27.22 28.18 106.89
C LEU A 212 26.10 28.33 105.85
N TRP A 213 26.41 28.85 104.67
CA TRP A 213 26.61 28.06 103.46
C TRP A 213 25.39 27.19 103.10
N ALA A 214 24.64 27.70 102.13
CA ALA A 214 24.27 26.98 100.92
C ALA A 214 23.91 25.50 101.11
N HIS A 215 22.71 25.22 101.61
CA HIS A 215 21.96 24.04 101.21
C HIS A 215 20.51 24.16 101.72
N ASN A 216 19.57 23.76 100.87
CA ASN A 216 18.17 23.45 101.19
C ASN A 216 17.26 24.63 101.56
N LEU A 217 16.49 25.14 100.58
CA LEU A 217 15.01 25.25 100.64
C LEU A 217 14.45 26.02 99.42
N MET A 218 14.35 25.34 98.28
CA MET A 218 13.16 25.40 97.43
C MET A 218 12.93 24.01 96.85
N SER A 219 12.31 23.17 97.67
CA SER A 219 11.66 21.93 97.26
C SER A 219 10.24 22.04 97.78
N LEU A 220 9.28 22.21 96.87
CA LEU A 220 7.88 21.76 96.96
C LEU A 220 7.15 22.08 95.65
N GLY A 221 6.60 21.03 95.01
CA GLY A 221 5.80 21.04 93.78
C GLY A 221 6.53 20.33 92.65
N GLY A 222 6.26 19.10 92.23
CA GLY A 222 5.06 18.28 92.42
C GLY A 222 4.47 17.88 91.07
N ASN A 223 5.00 16.80 90.49
CA ASN A 223 4.35 15.75 89.69
C ASN A 223 3.86 15.96 88.24
N ASN A 224 4.12 14.86 87.50
CA ASN A 224 3.50 14.33 86.27
C ASN A 224 3.98 14.89 84.92
N GLU A 225 4.78 14.11 84.19
CA GLU A 225 4.24 13.19 83.18
C GLU A 225 5.27 12.16 82.73
N THR A 226 4.77 10.93 82.61
CA THR A 226 5.40 9.71 82.15
C THR A 226 5.62 9.75 80.63
N VAL A 227 6.84 9.47 80.17
CA VAL A 227 7.09 8.95 78.82
C VAL A 227 7.85 7.63 78.96
N ALA A 228 7.07 6.55 79.00
CA ALA A 228 7.47 5.24 78.55
C ALA A 228 6.79 5.03 77.19
N ASP A 229 7.57 4.85 76.13
CA ASP A 229 7.51 3.59 75.37
C ASP A 229 8.64 3.52 74.34
N CYS A 230 9.65 2.72 74.68
CA CYS A 230 10.52 2.06 73.71
C CYS A 230 9.84 0.73 73.35
N GLY A 231 9.35 0.61 72.12
CA GLY A 231 8.70 -0.61 71.62
C GLY A 231 9.09 -0.92 70.18
N SER A 232 10.08 -1.81 70.04
CA SER A 232 10.19 -2.91 69.07
C SER A 232 10.05 -2.63 67.56
N SER A 233 11.10 -2.97 66.79
CA SER A 233 11.08 -4.23 66.01
C SER A 233 12.47 -4.55 65.43
N VAL A 234 13.00 -5.68 65.86
CA VAL A 234 14.12 -6.40 65.25
C VAL A 234 13.53 -7.20 64.09
N MET A 235 14.07 -7.07 62.87
CA MET A 235 13.90 -8.09 61.83
C MET A 235 15.25 -8.58 61.36
N GLY A 236 15.40 -9.90 61.48
CA GLY A 236 16.61 -10.66 61.26
C GLY A 236 16.98 -10.80 59.80
N TRP A 237 18.26 -11.08 59.60
CA TRP A 237 18.79 -11.61 58.37
C TRP A 237 18.56 -13.12 58.34
N THR A 238 17.80 -13.62 57.36
CA THR A 238 18.01 -15.00 56.87
C THR A 238 17.67 -15.18 55.39
N ARG A 239 18.69 -15.72 54.73
CA ARG A 239 18.81 -16.38 53.44
C ARG A 239 17.66 -17.34 53.08
N ILE A 240 17.10 -17.17 51.88
CA ILE A 240 16.42 -18.19 51.04
C ILE A 240 16.85 -17.80 49.61
N GLY A 241 17.47 -18.60 48.75
CA GLY A 241 17.33 -20.03 48.48
C GLY A 241 17.01 -20.13 46.99
N TRP A 242 18.01 -20.47 46.17
CA TRP A 242 17.78 -20.92 44.79
C TRP A 242 17.08 -22.28 44.85
N VAL A 243 15.88 -22.41 44.27
CA VAL A 243 15.38 -23.67 43.70
C VAL A 243 14.49 -23.37 42.49
N GLN A 244 14.89 -24.01 41.41
CA GLN A 244 14.30 -24.22 40.10
C GLN A 244 13.20 -25.29 40.17
N TYR A 245 12.07 -25.11 39.48
CA TYR A 245 11.07 -26.09 38.97
C TYR A 245 9.76 -25.29 38.76
N GLY A 246 8.99 -25.40 37.68
CA GLY A 246 9.05 -26.27 36.51
C GLY A 246 7.94 -25.83 35.56
N PHE A 247 8.15 -26.15 34.29
CA PHE A 247 7.14 -26.13 33.23
C PHE A 247 5.84 -26.81 33.69
N GLY A 248 4.72 -26.11 33.50
CA GLY A 248 3.37 -26.66 33.61
C GLY A 248 2.58 -26.27 32.37
N SER A 249 2.67 -27.09 31.33
CA SER A 249 1.67 -27.12 30.26
C SER A 249 0.29 -27.37 30.88
N PHE A 250 -0.64 -26.46 30.65
CA PHE A 250 -2.06 -26.80 30.64
C PHE A 250 -2.58 -26.63 29.21
N ALA A 251 -2.64 -27.76 28.52
CA ALA A 251 -3.61 -27.97 27.47
C ALA A 251 -4.97 -28.21 28.14
N ALA A 252 -5.93 -27.35 27.84
CA ALA A 252 -7.36 -27.65 27.84
C ALA A 252 -7.96 -26.68 26.79
N SER A 253 -8.19 -27.11 25.55
CA SER A 253 -9.40 -27.80 25.11
C SER A 253 -10.66 -27.26 25.79
N ASP A 254 -11.34 -26.35 25.09
CA ASP A 254 -12.80 -26.39 24.86
C ASP A 254 -13.13 -25.37 23.76
N MET A 255 -13.38 -25.84 22.53
CA MET A 255 -14.74 -26.12 22.03
C MET A 255 -15.69 -24.93 22.21
N TRP A 256 -15.71 -24.05 21.21
CA TRP A 256 -16.97 -23.52 20.67
C TRP A 256 -16.94 -23.64 19.16
N VAL A 257 -17.35 -24.81 18.69
CA VAL A 257 -17.92 -25.01 17.36
C VAL A 257 -19.27 -24.30 17.38
N TRP A 258 -19.42 -23.24 16.59
CA TRP A 258 -20.74 -22.79 16.14
C TRP A 258 -20.94 -23.27 14.70
N VAL A 259 -21.60 -24.42 14.59
CA VAL A 259 -22.36 -24.79 13.40
C VAL A 259 -23.67 -24.00 13.48
N GLY A 260 -23.85 -23.08 12.54
CA GLY A 260 -25.07 -22.33 12.33
C GLY A 260 -25.37 -22.20 10.84
N LEU A 261 -25.82 -23.32 10.26
CA LEU A 261 -26.38 -23.40 8.92
C LEU A 261 -27.79 -22.76 8.94
N LEU A 262 -28.04 -21.67 8.20
CA LEU A 262 -29.38 -21.38 7.66
C LEU A 262 -29.42 -20.17 6.69
N ARG A 263 -29.82 -20.51 5.46
CA ARG A 263 -30.66 -19.76 4.50
C ARG A 263 -30.12 -18.53 3.77
N ALA A 264 -29.89 -18.76 2.48
CA ALA A 264 -30.15 -17.81 1.41
C ALA A 264 -31.59 -17.28 1.44
N GLY A 265 -31.76 -15.98 1.15
CA GLY A 265 -33.06 -15.34 0.96
C GLY A 265 -32.93 -13.81 0.96
N SER A 266 -32.92 -13.22 -0.23
CA SER A 266 -32.94 -11.78 -0.53
C SER A 266 -34.16 -11.05 0.06
N PHE A 267 -34.02 -9.83 0.60
CA PHE A 267 -34.79 -8.62 0.24
C PHE A 267 -34.51 -7.40 1.17
N VAL A 268 -34.22 -6.25 0.55
CA VAL A 268 -34.67 -4.86 0.85
C VAL A 268 -34.57 -4.29 2.28
N GLY A 269 -33.65 -3.33 2.45
CA GLY A 269 -33.89 -1.92 2.80
C GLY A 269 -34.71 -1.53 4.04
N TRP A 270 -34.05 -0.98 5.05
CA TRP A 270 -34.34 0.30 5.75
C TRP A 270 -33.35 0.43 6.94
N SER A 271 -32.47 1.44 6.96
CA SER A 271 -32.66 2.74 7.61
C SER A 271 -32.76 2.66 9.15
N HIS A 272 -31.63 2.80 9.85
CA HIS A 272 -31.43 3.76 10.96
C HIS A 272 -30.08 3.49 11.68
N SER A 273 -29.09 4.36 11.47
CA SER A 273 -28.22 4.93 12.52
C SER A 273 -27.17 5.83 11.86
N LEU A 274 -27.64 7.01 11.44
CA LEU A 274 -26.81 8.20 11.19
C LEU A 274 -27.03 9.13 12.38
N ALA A 275 -26.26 8.89 13.43
CA ALA A 275 -25.90 9.87 14.43
C ALA A 275 -24.41 9.61 14.70
N TRP A 276 -23.59 10.65 14.63
CA TRP A 276 -22.12 10.64 14.54
C TRP A 276 -21.54 10.72 13.12
N ARG A 277 -21.89 11.78 12.39
CA ARG A 277 -20.97 12.52 11.51
C ARG A 277 -21.50 13.94 11.34
N GLY A 278 -21.28 14.71 12.39
CA GLY A 278 -21.61 16.13 12.49
C GLY A 278 -20.44 16.88 13.08
N ALA A 279 -19.28 16.84 12.41
CA ALA A 279 -18.19 17.81 12.53
C ALA A 279 -17.18 17.50 11.41
N MET A 280 -16.76 18.53 10.67
CA MET A 280 -15.87 18.49 9.49
C MET A 280 -16.52 18.25 8.11
N SER A 281 -17.42 19.16 7.75
CA SER A 281 -17.53 19.65 6.37
C SER A 281 -18.01 21.10 6.39
N PHE A 282 -17.09 22.00 6.67
CA PHE A 282 -17.18 23.41 6.28
C PHE A 282 -15.76 23.88 5.98
N VAL A 283 -15.59 24.58 4.87
CA VAL A 283 -14.33 25.06 4.26
C VAL A 283 -13.64 24.05 3.35
N GLY A 284 -14.22 23.87 2.16
CA GLY A 284 -13.59 23.11 1.06
C GLY A 284 -14.25 23.34 -0.29
N ALA A 285 -14.70 24.57 -0.57
CA ALA A 285 -15.21 24.96 -1.90
C ALA A 285 -15.34 26.49 -2.02
N MET A 286 -14.22 27.19 -2.19
CA MET A 286 -14.13 28.38 -3.04
C MET A 286 -12.65 28.72 -3.29
N ILE A 287 -12.38 29.13 -4.53
CA ILE A 287 -11.11 29.59 -5.11
C ILE A 287 -10.31 28.49 -5.82
N GLY A 288 -10.75 28.23 -7.06
CA GLY A 288 -9.83 28.02 -8.17
C GLY A 288 -9.46 29.37 -8.80
N ALA A 289 -8.35 29.35 -9.55
CA ALA A 289 -7.77 30.42 -10.38
C ALA A 289 -6.95 31.49 -9.64
N GLY A 290 -5.63 31.27 -9.65
CA GLY A 290 -4.63 32.29 -9.33
C GLY A 290 -3.25 31.68 -9.31
N SER A 291 -2.51 31.82 -10.41
CA SER A 291 -1.05 31.65 -10.39
C SER A 291 -0.48 32.47 -9.24
N PHE A 292 0.28 31.85 -8.35
CA PHE A 292 1.03 32.58 -7.32
C PHE A 292 2.42 31.96 -7.19
N GLU A 293 3.40 32.75 -7.62
CA GLU A 293 4.82 32.60 -7.34
C GLU A 293 5.04 32.35 -5.86
N TRP A 294 5.79 31.29 -5.54
CA TRP A 294 6.40 31.14 -4.24
C TRP A 294 7.61 32.08 -4.14
N MET A 295 7.36 33.32 -3.71
CA MET A 295 8.38 34.17 -3.09
C MET A 295 8.40 33.92 -1.58
N ASP A 296 9.57 33.55 -1.09
CA ASP A 296 10.13 33.80 0.24
C ASP A 296 9.14 34.00 1.39
N ARG A 297 8.83 32.89 2.08
CA ARG A 297 8.42 32.98 3.48
C ARG A 297 9.60 33.48 4.31
N LYS A 298 9.48 34.75 4.70
CA LYS A 298 10.20 35.35 5.82
C LYS A 298 10.30 34.38 7.01
N PRO A 299 11.46 34.28 7.65
CA PRO A 299 11.60 33.55 8.91
C PRO A 299 10.71 34.23 9.96
N GLY A 300 9.94 33.40 10.69
CA GLY A 300 9.22 33.82 11.88
C GLY A 300 10.18 34.34 12.95
N PRO A 301 9.66 35.07 13.95
CA PRO A 301 10.46 35.92 14.83
C PRO A 301 11.53 35.09 15.54
N THR A 302 12.76 35.62 15.47
CA THR A 302 13.93 35.06 16.11
C THR A 302 13.68 34.85 17.60
N TRP A 303 14.29 33.80 18.13
CA TRP A 303 14.31 33.43 19.55
C TRP A 303 15.00 34.46 20.47
N ASP A 304 15.14 35.72 20.02
CA ASP A 304 15.83 36.79 20.75
C ASP A 304 14.96 37.40 21.86
N SER A 305 13.63 37.21 21.83
CA SER A 305 12.73 37.75 22.86
C SER A 305 12.64 36.90 24.14
N CYS A 306 13.10 35.64 24.11
CA CYS A 306 13.24 34.82 25.34
C CYS A 306 14.61 35.00 26.01
N SER A 307 15.62 35.51 25.30
CA SER A 307 16.95 35.76 25.87
C SER A 307 16.93 36.90 26.90
N LEU A 308 16.14 37.96 26.66
CA LEU A 308 16.08 39.12 27.57
C LEU A 308 15.40 38.84 28.92
N VAL A 309 14.49 37.86 28.99
CA VAL A 309 13.80 37.49 30.25
C VAL A 309 14.62 36.47 31.05
N CYS A 310 15.44 35.64 30.40
CA CYS A 310 16.34 34.73 31.10
C CYS A 310 17.62 35.42 31.59
N SER A 311 18.16 36.40 30.87
CA SER A 311 19.34 37.15 31.33
C SER A 311 19.08 37.97 32.61
N SER A 312 17.87 38.53 32.76
CA SER A 312 17.52 39.34 33.95
C SER A 312 17.20 38.51 35.20
N LEU A 313 16.95 37.19 35.08
CA LEU A 313 16.81 36.26 36.21
C LEU A 313 18.15 35.64 36.64
N LEU A 314 19.12 35.50 35.73
CA LEU A 314 20.48 35.04 36.05
C LEU A 314 21.34 36.12 36.74
N ASP A 315 21.08 37.40 36.48
CA ASP A 315 21.75 38.51 37.16
C ASP A 315 21.31 38.68 38.63
N VAL A 316 20.10 38.22 38.99
CA VAL A 316 19.58 38.29 40.37
C VAL A 316 20.13 37.15 41.25
N VAL A 317 20.52 36.02 40.67
CA VAL A 317 21.09 34.89 41.43
C VAL A 317 22.62 34.98 41.55
N SER A 318 23.30 35.72 40.65
CA SER A 318 24.76 35.83 40.66
C SER A 318 25.34 36.81 41.68
N LEU A 319 24.55 37.74 42.24
CA LEU A 319 25.06 38.76 43.16
C LEU A 319 24.98 38.37 44.65
N GLU A 320 24.09 37.45 45.04
CA GLU A 320 24.00 36.98 46.45
C GLU A 320 24.79 35.69 46.73
N GLY A 321 25.23 34.96 45.69
CA GLY A 321 25.99 33.71 45.84
C GLY A 321 27.52 33.86 45.95
N VAL A 322 28.08 34.98 45.49
CA VAL A 322 29.55 35.14 45.34
C VAL A 322 30.23 35.53 46.65
N GLU A 323 29.55 36.20 47.59
CA GLU A 323 30.12 36.55 48.90
C GLU A 323 30.18 35.37 49.88
N CYS A 324 29.48 34.26 49.62
CA CYS A 324 29.55 33.04 50.45
C CYS A 324 30.69 32.08 50.05
N LEU A 325 31.27 32.21 48.86
CA LEU A 325 32.28 31.27 48.35
C LEU A 325 33.70 31.55 48.87
N THR A 326 33.98 32.73 49.41
CA THR A 326 35.30 33.08 49.99
C THR A 326 35.61 32.40 51.34
N LEU A 327 34.64 31.68 51.93
CA LEU A 327 34.81 30.93 53.19
C LEU A 327 34.99 29.41 52.98
N LEU A 328 34.83 28.91 51.76
CA LEU A 328 35.04 27.51 51.41
C LEU A 328 36.48 27.33 50.93
N GLY A 329 37.22 26.41 51.56
CA GLY A 329 38.65 26.18 51.25
C GLY A 329 38.90 25.85 49.76
N PRO A 330 40.13 26.07 49.26
CA PRO A 330 40.48 25.98 47.83
C PRO A 330 40.13 24.63 47.17
N GLU A 331 40.02 23.54 47.94
CA GLU A 331 39.57 22.24 47.43
C GLU A 331 38.10 22.23 46.97
N VAL A 332 37.22 23.00 47.61
CA VAL A 332 35.78 23.03 47.26
C VAL A 332 35.54 23.85 46.00
N VAL A 333 36.25 24.98 45.86
CA VAL A 333 36.18 25.82 44.65
C VAL A 333 36.72 25.06 43.43
N PHE A 334 37.79 24.28 43.60
CA PHE A 334 38.34 23.46 42.52
C PHE A 334 37.38 22.34 42.08
N GLY A 335 36.63 21.75 43.03
CA GLY A 335 35.60 20.74 42.72
C GLY A 335 34.44 21.31 41.90
N PHE A 336 33.95 22.51 42.25
CA PHE A 336 32.88 23.18 41.49
C PHE A 336 33.31 23.55 40.07
N GLU A 337 34.54 24.03 39.88
CA GLU A 337 35.03 24.40 38.54
C GLU A 337 35.20 23.15 37.64
N GLN A 338 35.65 22.04 38.22
CA GLN A 338 35.76 20.77 37.49
C GLN A 338 34.38 20.21 37.10
N GLU A 339 33.39 20.31 38.00
CA GLU A 339 32.02 19.86 37.72
C GLU A 339 31.36 20.74 36.63
N LYS A 340 31.55 22.06 36.69
CA LYS A 340 31.09 22.99 35.65
C LYS A 340 31.70 22.68 34.30
N GLU A 341 33.02 22.45 34.22
CA GLU A 341 33.69 22.09 32.98
C GLU A 341 33.16 20.76 32.40
N LEU A 342 32.86 19.79 33.28
CA LEU A 342 32.27 18.51 32.87
C LEU A 342 30.86 18.69 32.29
N ILE A 343 30.04 19.55 32.91
CA ILE A 343 28.69 19.88 32.45
C ILE A 343 28.74 20.62 31.10
N GLU A 344 29.66 21.57 30.95
CA GLU A 344 29.85 22.30 29.68
C GLU A 344 30.27 21.33 28.56
N ARG A 345 31.23 20.43 28.82
CA ARG A 345 31.62 19.40 27.86
C ARG A 345 30.48 18.44 27.52
N HIS A 346 29.68 18.04 28.51
CA HIS A 346 28.52 17.18 28.29
C HIS A 346 27.44 17.87 27.44
N ASN A 347 27.15 19.14 27.70
CA ASN A 347 26.18 19.92 26.93
C ASN A 347 26.62 20.13 25.48
N VAL A 348 27.91 20.41 25.24
CA VAL A 348 28.46 20.50 23.88
C VAL A 348 28.30 19.17 23.16
N TRP A 349 28.72 18.06 23.79
CA TRP A 349 28.59 16.73 23.19
C TRP A 349 27.13 16.36 22.91
N LEU A 350 26.21 16.66 23.83
CA LEU A 350 24.78 16.39 23.65
C LEU A 350 24.19 17.22 22.50
N ASN A 351 24.58 18.49 22.37
CA ASN A 351 24.16 19.34 21.25
C ASN A 351 24.71 18.84 19.92
N ASP A 352 25.98 18.41 19.88
CA ASP A 352 26.59 17.85 18.67
C ASP A 352 25.89 16.56 18.24
N GLU A 353 25.63 15.64 19.19
CA GLU A 353 24.91 14.39 18.93
C GLU A 353 23.47 14.67 18.48
N LEU A 354 22.76 15.58 19.14
CA LEU A 354 21.41 15.98 18.73
C LEU A 354 21.41 16.61 17.33
N THR A 355 22.37 17.47 17.03
CA THR A 355 22.52 18.10 15.70
C THR A 355 22.76 17.03 14.63
N ALA A 356 23.69 16.09 14.88
CA ALA A 356 23.98 14.99 13.96
C ALA A 356 22.74 14.10 13.72
N LYS A 357 21.94 13.82 14.76
CA LYS A 357 20.68 13.07 14.62
C LYS A 357 19.64 13.86 13.85
N VAL A 358 19.50 15.16 14.09
CA VAL A 358 18.59 16.03 13.35
C VAL A 358 18.96 16.06 11.86
N ASP A 359 20.23 16.21 11.53
CA ASP A 359 20.71 16.21 10.15
C ASP A 359 20.46 14.85 9.47
N SER A 360 20.73 13.74 10.16
CA SER A 360 20.42 12.40 9.65
C SER A 360 18.93 12.20 9.37
N VAL A 361 18.05 12.69 10.25
CA VAL A 361 16.60 12.64 10.04
C VAL A 361 16.16 13.51 8.86
N ILE A 362 16.76 14.70 8.71
CA ILE A 362 16.49 15.58 7.56
C ILE A 362 16.91 14.92 6.25
N GLU A 363 18.09 14.29 6.19
CA GLU A 363 18.52 13.55 4.99
C GLU A 363 17.61 12.37 4.67
N LEU A 364 17.19 11.60 5.68
CA LEU A 364 16.24 10.51 5.47
C LEU A 364 14.90 11.01 4.94
N ARG A 365 14.39 12.14 5.45
CA ARG A 365 13.16 12.77 4.94
C ARG A 365 13.30 13.19 3.47
N ARG A 366 14.43 13.78 3.07
CA ARG A 366 14.68 14.13 1.67
C ARG A 366 14.67 12.89 0.77
N LYS A 367 15.42 11.84 1.13
CA LYS A 367 15.46 10.58 0.38
C LYS A 367 14.08 9.93 0.27
N ASN A 368 13.27 9.99 1.33
CA ASN A 368 11.92 9.42 1.31
C ASN A 368 10.99 10.22 0.38
N ASN A 369 11.07 11.55 0.39
CA ASN A 369 10.30 12.38 -0.53
C ASN A 369 10.71 12.12 -2.00
N ASP A 370 12.02 12.01 -2.30
CA ASP A 370 12.49 11.71 -3.66
C ASP A 370 11.96 10.35 -4.17
N LEU A 371 11.89 9.35 -3.28
CA LEU A 371 11.31 8.04 -3.58
C LEU A 371 9.78 8.11 -3.76
N GLU A 372 9.09 8.89 -2.94
CA GLU A 372 7.64 9.12 -3.07
C GLU A 372 7.30 9.80 -4.41
N ASP A 373 8.11 10.76 -4.85
CA ASP A 373 7.96 11.42 -6.15
C ASP A 373 8.23 10.45 -7.31
N ASP A 374 9.30 9.65 -7.26
CA ASP A 374 9.60 8.63 -8.28
C ASP A 374 8.49 7.56 -8.38
N MET A 375 7.99 7.07 -7.24
CA MET A 375 6.86 6.14 -7.20
C MET A 375 5.59 6.76 -7.76
N SER A 376 5.33 8.03 -7.46
CA SER A 376 4.17 8.76 -7.96
C SER A 376 4.22 8.93 -9.48
N VAL A 377 5.39 9.23 -10.06
CA VAL A 377 5.58 9.28 -11.53
C VAL A 377 5.34 7.91 -12.16
N LYS A 378 5.88 6.83 -11.57
CA LYS A 378 5.67 5.45 -12.05
C LYS A 378 4.20 5.03 -11.99
N LEU A 379 3.47 5.41 -10.95
CA LEU A 379 2.03 5.13 -10.82
C LEU A 379 1.24 5.78 -11.94
N VAL A 380 1.50 7.05 -12.25
CA VAL A 380 0.83 7.77 -13.35
C VAL A 380 1.12 7.10 -14.71
N ASP A 381 2.35 6.65 -14.94
CA ASP A 381 2.67 5.97 -16.20
C ASP A 381 1.98 4.61 -16.32
N VAL A 382 1.95 3.81 -15.25
CA VAL A 382 1.23 2.53 -15.22
C VAL A 382 -0.27 2.74 -15.45
N GLU A 383 -0.88 3.76 -14.83
CA GLU A 383 -2.29 4.10 -15.04
C GLU A 383 -2.57 4.48 -16.50
N ARG A 384 -1.69 5.29 -17.11
CA ARG A 384 -1.77 5.63 -18.54
C ARG A 384 -1.70 4.39 -19.43
N GLN A 385 -0.77 3.48 -19.15
CA GLN A 385 -0.62 2.23 -19.91
C GLN A 385 -1.86 1.33 -19.76
N LEU A 386 -2.41 1.21 -18.55
CA LEU A 386 -3.63 0.45 -18.29
C LEU A 386 -4.83 1.02 -19.08
N ASN A 387 -4.98 2.34 -19.10
CA ASN A 387 -6.03 3.00 -19.87
C ASN A 387 -5.88 2.76 -21.38
N GLN A 388 -4.65 2.79 -21.91
CA GLN A 388 -4.37 2.46 -23.32
C GLN A 388 -4.70 1.00 -23.66
N CYS A 389 -4.27 0.06 -22.80
CA CYS A 389 -4.59 -1.37 -22.95
C CYS A 389 -6.11 -1.62 -22.89
N SER A 390 -6.83 -0.92 -22.00
CA SER A 390 -8.28 -1.00 -21.87
C SER A 390 -9.00 -0.52 -23.13
N SER A 391 -8.62 0.65 -23.66
CA SER A 391 -9.19 1.18 -24.92
C SER A 391 -8.91 0.26 -26.12
N SER A 392 -7.69 -0.29 -26.21
CA SER A 392 -7.32 -1.25 -27.25
C SER A 392 -8.14 -2.54 -27.17
N LEU A 393 -8.28 -3.11 -25.96
CA LEU A 393 -9.12 -4.28 -25.73
C LEU A 393 -10.59 -4.02 -26.09
N GLN A 394 -11.12 -2.84 -25.77
CA GLN A 394 -12.48 -2.46 -26.14
C GLN A 394 -12.66 -2.40 -27.66
N TRP A 395 -11.69 -1.84 -28.39
CA TRP A 395 -11.70 -1.81 -29.85
C TRP A 395 -11.67 -3.22 -30.45
N HIS A 396 -10.82 -4.10 -29.93
CA HIS A 396 -10.77 -5.50 -30.38
C HIS A 396 -12.08 -6.25 -30.10
N LYS A 397 -12.70 -6.03 -28.94
CA LYS A 397 -14.03 -6.60 -28.62
C LYS A 397 -15.09 -6.16 -29.62
N GLU A 398 -15.11 -4.88 -30.00
CA GLU A 398 -16.06 -4.37 -30.98
C GLU A 398 -15.82 -4.96 -32.38
N ARG A 399 -14.55 -5.07 -32.79
CA ARG A 399 -14.18 -5.72 -34.04
C ARG A 399 -14.60 -7.18 -34.10
N VAL A 400 -14.46 -7.92 -33.00
CA VAL A 400 -14.90 -9.32 -32.92
C VAL A 400 -16.42 -9.41 -33.09
N ARG A 401 -17.21 -8.56 -32.41
CA ARG A 401 -18.67 -8.51 -32.61
C ARG A 401 -19.05 -8.20 -34.06
N GLU A 402 -18.36 -7.25 -34.70
CA GLU A 402 -18.57 -6.92 -36.11
C GLU A 402 -18.36 -8.14 -37.02
N LEU A 403 -17.26 -8.89 -36.79
CA LEU A 403 -16.95 -10.09 -37.56
C LEU A 403 -17.93 -11.23 -37.29
N GLU A 404 -18.37 -11.41 -36.03
CA GLU A 404 -19.40 -12.38 -35.66
C GLU A 404 -20.72 -12.09 -36.39
N MET A 405 -21.17 -10.83 -36.44
CA MET A 405 -22.37 -10.44 -37.20
C MET A 405 -22.24 -10.69 -38.70
N LYS A 406 -21.07 -10.44 -39.29
CA LYS A 406 -20.81 -10.74 -40.71
C LYS A 406 -20.83 -12.25 -40.97
N LEU A 407 -20.25 -13.04 -40.06
CA LEU A 407 -20.26 -14.50 -40.16
C LEU A 407 -21.68 -15.05 -40.12
N THR A 408 -22.52 -14.57 -39.19
CA THR A 408 -23.93 -15.00 -39.12
C THR A 408 -24.72 -14.59 -40.35
N SER A 409 -24.51 -13.38 -40.88
CA SER A 409 -25.15 -12.91 -42.11
C SER A 409 -24.78 -13.79 -43.32
N LEU A 410 -23.50 -14.09 -43.51
CA LEU A 410 -23.04 -14.96 -44.60
C LEU A 410 -23.55 -16.39 -44.43
N GLN A 411 -23.68 -16.88 -43.20
CA GLN A 411 -24.25 -18.19 -42.92
C GLN A 411 -25.74 -18.26 -43.30
N GLU A 412 -26.51 -17.21 -43.04
CA GLU A 412 -27.91 -17.09 -43.47
C GLU A 412 -28.04 -17.01 -45.00
N GLU A 413 -27.22 -16.19 -45.66
CA GLU A 413 -27.17 -16.10 -47.12
C GLU A 413 -26.81 -17.43 -47.78
N PHE A 414 -25.80 -18.14 -47.26
CA PHE A 414 -25.40 -19.45 -47.75
C PHE A 414 -26.51 -20.49 -47.58
N SER A 415 -27.21 -20.47 -46.44
CA SER A 415 -28.35 -21.36 -46.19
C SER A 415 -29.51 -21.07 -47.16
N SER A 416 -29.83 -19.79 -47.37
CA SER A 416 -30.85 -19.37 -48.34
C SER A 416 -30.48 -19.77 -49.78
N SER A 417 -29.22 -19.59 -50.18
CA SER A 417 -28.74 -20.00 -51.50
C SER A 417 -28.77 -21.53 -51.67
N LYS A 418 -28.44 -22.29 -50.61
CA LYS A 418 -28.52 -23.74 -50.61
C LYS A 418 -29.96 -24.21 -50.79
N ASP A 419 -30.91 -23.62 -50.06
CA ASP A 419 -32.34 -23.96 -50.17
C ASP A 419 -32.89 -23.61 -51.56
N ALA A 420 -32.48 -22.48 -52.13
CA ALA A 420 -32.84 -22.09 -53.50
C ALA A 420 -32.28 -23.06 -54.55
N ALA A 421 -31.04 -23.52 -54.38
CA ALA A 421 -30.43 -24.52 -55.27
C ALA A 421 -31.14 -25.88 -55.16
N ALA A 422 -31.48 -26.33 -53.96
CA ALA A 422 -32.22 -27.56 -53.74
C ALA A 422 -33.62 -27.53 -54.38
N ALA A 423 -34.36 -26.42 -54.21
CA ALA A 423 -35.66 -26.23 -54.86
C ALA A 423 -35.54 -26.24 -56.41
N ASN A 424 -34.46 -25.67 -56.95
CA ASN A 424 -34.21 -25.70 -58.38
C ASN A 424 -33.86 -27.12 -58.88
N GLU A 425 -33.08 -27.89 -58.13
CA GLU A 425 -32.77 -29.29 -58.43
C GLU A 425 -34.03 -30.17 -58.41
N GLU A 426 -34.92 -30.00 -57.43
CA GLU A 426 -36.22 -30.68 -57.39
C GLU A 426 -37.09 -30.33 -58.60
N ARG A 427 -37.14 -29.04 -58.97
CA ARG A 427 -37.87 -28.57 -60.16
C ARG A 427 -37.33 -29.22 -61.43
N LEU A 428 -36.02 -29.21 -61.64
CA LEU A 428 -35.38 -29.83 -62.81
C LEU A 428 -35.60 -31.34 -62.83
N SER A 429 -35.57 -32.00 -61.67
CA SER A 429 -35.86 -33.43 -61.55
C SER A 429 -37.31 -33.75 -61.95
N ALA A 430 -38.27 -32.90 -61.58
CA ALA A 430 -39.66 -33.03 -62.02
C ALA A 430 -39.81 -32.82 -63.54
N GLU A 431 -39.12 -31.82 -64.11
CA GLU A 431 -39.09 -31.57 -65.55
C GLU A 431 -38.46 -32.74 -66.34
N LEU A 432 -37.37 -33.33 -65.84
CA LEU A 432 -36.77 -34.52 -66.44
C LEU A 432 -37.69 -35.74 -66.36
N SER A 433 -38.39 -35.92 -65.24
CA SER A 433 -39.37 -37.00 -65.08
C SER A 433 -40.50 -36.90 -66.09
N THR A 434 -41.06 -35.70 -66.30
CA THR A 434 -42.12 -35.50 -67.30
C THR A 434 -41.61 -35.75 -68.72
N VAL A 435 -40.44 -35.23 -69.09
CA VAL A 435 -39.81 -35.52 -70.41
C VAL A 435 -39.57 -37.02 -70.59
N SER A 436 -39.08 -37.71 -69.56
CA SER A 436 -38.83 -39.15 -69.63
C SER A 436 -40.13 -39.95 -69.84
N SER A 437 -41.25 -39.51 -69.26
CA SER A 437 -42.55 -40.14 -69.49
C SER A 437 -43.06 -39.95 -70.93
N PHE A 438 -42.82 -38.77 -71.53
CA PHE A 438 -43.12 -38.51 -72.94
C PHE A 438 -42.31 -39.38 -73.89
N SER A 439 -41.04 -39.66 -73.57
CA SER A 439 -40.18 -40.51 -74.40
C SER A 439 -40.53 -42.01 -74.39
N ARG A 440 -41.39 -42.46 -73.47
CA ARG A 440 -41.84 -43.86 -73.36
C ARG A 440 -43.18 -44.14 -74.05
N LEU A 441 -43.87 -43.11 -74.54
CA LEU A 441 -45.04 -43.21 -75.42
C LEU A 441 -44.57 -43.28 -76.88
#